data_AF-A0A2H3JAW7-F1
#
_entry.id   AF-A0A2H3JAW7-F1
#
_cell.length_a   1.000
_cell.length_b   1.000
_cell.length_c   1.000
_cell.angle_alpha   90.00
_cell.angle_beta   90.00
_cell.angle_gamma   90.00
#
_symmetry.space_group_name_H-M   'P 1'
#
loop_
_entity.id
_entity.type
_entity.pdbx_description
1 polymer ?
#
loop_
_entity_poly.entity_id
_entity_poly.type
_entity_poly.pdbx_seq_one_letter_code
_entity_poly.pdbx_strand_id
1 'polypeptide(L)'
;MPTSTPAPRTMLRSHEPSGSSSISDAFYALEDPGGSGVEEPASSPGTVTLTARQFTQLLSLIQLSPNSSLVPELAVPPSPISPRRPVQKMRSTSSPLLHTSVTAPSFPTFNAGPIPRAGECVLGKSLLESFPHVQAEVLLNIARHTFEPRDLCKLDMHFSDRVPRTCPSNPSPTSYEFITHFYPSFSSLFVPLSTYFRILLAHAASSGNIDATYNLASASDEYLAHLVCLHEEYHWSVVLQYHMRFHAARMQEMCRGEYTGWAHADLPLLMQILDENE
;
A
#
# COMPACT_ATOMS: atom_id res chain seq x y z
N MET A 1 44.99 4.02 -47.49
CA MET A 1 44.76 2.59 -47.79
C MET A 1 43.62 2.12 -46.90
N PRO A 2 42.40 2.00 -47.46
CA PRO A 2 41.17 1.69 -46.73
C PRO A 2 40.83 0.19 -46.83
N THR A 3 40.22 -0.37 -45.79
CA THR A 3 39.44 -1.62 -45.93
C THR A 3 38.16 -1.48 -45.11
N SER A 4 37.13 -0.98 -45.79
CA SER A 4 35.75 -0.97 -45.34
C SER A 4 35.10 -2.27 -45.82
N THR A 5 34.44 -3.00 -44.92
CA THR A 5 33.72 -4.24 -45.22
C THR A 5 32.25 -4.04 -44.87
N PRO A 6 31.31 -4.06 -45.84
CA PRO A 6 29.89 -4.09 -45.57
C PRO A 6 29.32 -5.51 -45.74
N ALA A 7 28.32 -5.86 -44.94
CA ALA A 7 27.51 -7.07 -45.08
C ALA A 7 26.04 -6.75 -44.67
N PRO A 8 25.03 -7.59 -45.00
CA PRO A 8 24.11 -7.28 -46.09
C PRO A 8 22.69 -6.93 -45.63
N ARG A 9 22.01 -6.26 -46.55
CA ARG A 9 20.64 -5.75 -46.51
C ARG A 9 19.66 -6.89 -46.78
N THR A 10 18.92 -7.33 -45.76
CA THR A 10 17.84 -8.31 -45.94
C THR A 10 16.56 -7.59 -46.34
N MET A 11 16.06 -7.97 -47.52
CA MET A 11 14.85 -7.45 -48.16
C MET A 11 13.57 -7.99 -47.51
N LEU A 12 12.52 -7.18 -47.65
CA LEU A 12 11.10 -7.41 -47.45
C LEU A 12 10.63 -8.87 -47.62
N ARG A 13 9.70 -9.27 -46.75
CA ARG A 13 8.63 -10.19 -47.14
C ARG A 13 7.30 -9.76 -46.52
N SER A 14 6.50 -9.08 -47.33
CA SER A 14 5.08 -8.83 -47.11
C SER A 14 4.30 -10.12 -47.31
N HIS A 15 3.43 -10.48 -46.37
CA HIS A 15 2.34 -11.42 -46.59
C HIS A 15 1.13 -10.95 -45.79
N GLU A 16 0.20 -10.29 -46.46
CA GLU A 16 -1.23 -10.37 -46.13
C GLU A 16 -1.71 -11.81 -46.37
N PRO A 17 -2.74 -12.22 -45.62
CA PRO A 17 -3.95 -12.58 -46.34
C PRO A 17 -5.23 -12.04 -45.70
N SER A 18 -5.99 -11.33 -46.54
CA SER A 18 -7.44 -11.17 -46.46
C SER A 18 -8.14 -12.53 -46.35
N GLY A 19 -9.03 -12.66 -45.38
CA GLY A 19 -9.85 -13.85 -45.17
C GLY A 19 -11.17 -13.49 -44.50
N SER A 20 -12.06 -12.89 -45.28
CA SER A 20 -13.47 -12.71 -44.95
C SER A 20 -14.20 -14.05 -45.00
N SER A 21 -14.86 -14.43 -43.91
CA SER A 21 -15.98 -15.37 -43.96
C SER A 21 -16.92 -15.15 -42.77
N SER A 22 -17.95 -14.37 -43.05
CA SER A 22 -19.28 -14.47 -42.45
C SER A 22 -19.83 -15.88 -42.71
N ILE A 23 -20.61 -16.44 -41.76
CA ILE A 23 -21.84 -17.25 -41.98
C ILE A 23 -22.29 -17.92 -40.66
N SER A 24 -23.52 -17.55 -40.27
CA SER A 24 -24.58 -18.36 -39.65
C SER A 24 -24.60 -18.67 -38.14
N ASP A 25 -25.53 -17.96 -37.50
CA ASP A 25 -26.61 -18.50 -36.67
C ASP A 25 -27.03 -19.95 -36.99
N ALA A 26 -27.22 -20.77 -35.95
CA ALA A 26 -28.43 -21.59 -35.75
C ALA A 26 -28.30 -22.56 -34.56
N PHE A 27 -29.28 -22.46 -33.65
CA PHE A 27 -29.95 -23.55 -32.95
C PHE A 27 -29.14 -24.50 -32.04
N TYR A 28 -29.42 -24.44 -30.73
CA TYR A 28 -30.36 -25.38 -30.10
C TYR A 28 -30.84 -24.80 -28.77
N ALA A 29 -32.12 -24.45 -28.74
CA ALA A 29 -32.90 -24.40 -27.51
C ALA A 29 -33.23 -25.84 -27.09
N LEU A 30 -33.01 -26.16 -25.82
CA LEU A 30 -33.77 -27.19 -25.13
C LEU A 30 -34.14 -26.64 -23.76
N GLU A 31 -35.43 -26.36 -23.61
CA GLU A 31 -36.11 -26.25 -22.34
C GLU A 31 -36.07 -27.63 -21.65
N ASP A 32 -35.90 -27.64 -20.32
CA ASP A 32 -36.71 -28.53 -19.49
C ASP A 32 -36.92 -27.90 -18.09
N PRO A 33 -38.14 -27.99 -17.52
CA PRO A 33 -38.54 -27.31 -16.30
C PRO A 33 -38.53 -28.25 -15.09
N GLY A 34 -38.57 -27.68 -13.89
CA GLY A 34 -39.09 -28.37 -12.70
C GLY A 34 -38.06 -28.65 -11.62
N GLY A 35 -38.03 -27.76 -10.63
CA GLY A 35 -37.25 -27.95 -9.42
C GLY A 35 -37.69 -26.99 -8.32
N SER A 36 -38.95 -27.11 -7.87
CA SER A 36 -39.47 -26.44 -6.68
C SER A 36 -38.81 -27.03 -5.43
N GLY A 37 -37.68 -26.46 -5.02
CA GLY A 37 -37.10 -26.63 -3.69
C GLY A 37 -37.33 -25.35 -2.89
N VAL A 38 -38.28 -25.38 -1.96
CA VAL A 38 -38.45 -24.34 -0.94
C VAL A 38 -37.32 -24.55 0.08
N GLU A 39 -36.22 -23.82 -0.08
CA GLU A 39 -35.18 -23.73 0.94
C GLU A 39 -35.52 -22.65 1.97
N GLU A 40 -35.44 -23.08 3.22
CA GLU A 40 -35.61 -22.38 4.47
C GLU A 40 -34.45 -21.38 4.70
N PRO A 41 -34.69 -20.08 4.95
CA PRO A 41 -33.61 -19.13 5.12
C PRO A 41 -32.94 -19.32 6.49
N ALA A 42 -31.75 -19.91 6.47
CA ALA A 42 -30.84 -19.94 7.60
C ALA A 42 -30.46 -18.51 8.02
N SER A 43 -30.77 -18.20 9.28
CA SER A 43 -30.40 -16.96 9.98
C SER A 43 -28.89 -16.73 9.92
N SER A 44 -28.47 -15.76 9.09
CA SER A 44 -27.08 -15.32 9.02
C SER A 44 -26.72 -14.43 10.24
N PRO A 45 -25.54 -14.61 10.84
CA PRO A 45 -25.08 -13.76 11.94
C PRO A 45 -25.00 -12.30 11.51
N GLY A 46 -25.58 -11.42 12.33
CA GLY A 46 -25.87 -10.02 12.01
C GLY A 46 -24.66 -9.27 11.45
N THR A 47 -24.72 -8.96 10.15
CA THR A 47 -23.84 -7.98 9.53
C THR A 47 -24.31 -6.59 9.95
N VAL A 48 -23.50 -5.89 10.73
CA VAL A 48 -23.77 -4.49 11.08
C VAL A 48 -23.29 -3.61 9.93
N THR A 49 -24.21 -3.14 9.10
CA THR A 49 -23.94 -2.09 8.11
C THR A 49 -23.89 -0.74 8.81
N LEU A 50 -22.69 -0.17 8.94
CA LEU A 50 -22.53 1.22 9.35
C LEU A 50 -22.86 2.13 8.18
N THR A 51 -23.59 3.21 8.44
CA THR A 51 -23.78 4.28 7.46
C THR A 51 -22.45 5.02 7.22
N ALA A 52 -22.28 5.61 6.04
CA ALA A 52 -21.08 6.40 5.71
C ALA A 52 -20.76 7.44 6.79
N ARG A 53 -21.79 8.08 7.36
CA ARG A 53 -21.65 9.07 8.43
C ARG A 53 -21.12 8.48 9.74
N GLN A 54 -21.55 7.26 10.10
CA GLN A 54 -21.06 6.56 11.28
C GLN A 54 -19.61 6.10 11.09
N PHE A 55 -19.25 5.69 9.88
CA PHE A 55 -17.87 5.35 9.55
C PHE A 55 -16.94 6.58 9.63
N THR A 56 -17.35 7.74 9.09
CA THR A 56 -16.59 8.99 9.22
C THR A 56 -16.45 9.44 10.68
N GLN A 57 -17.48 9.28 11.51
CA GLN A 57 -17.38 9.54 12.95
C GLN A 57 -16.45 8.58 13.68
N LEU A 58 -16.37 7.32 13.25
CA LEU A 58 -15.46 6.34 13.82
C LEU A 58 -14.00 6.68 13.46
N LEU A 59 -13.75 7.13 12.23
CA LEU A 59 -12.42 7.60 11.81
C LEU A 59 -11.98 8.87 12.55
N SER A 60 -12.88 9.82 12.80
CA SER A 60 -12.52 11.05 13.53
C SER A 60 -12.17 10.80 15.00
N LEU A 61 -12.73 9.75 15.62
CA LEU A 61 -12.37 9.34 16.98
C LEU A 61 -10.95 8.74 17.05
N ILE A 62 -10.46 8.14 15.97
CA ILE A 62 -9.12 7.55 15.90
C ILE A 62 -8.05 8.62 15.63
N GLN A 63 -8.39 9.70 14.91
CA GLN A 63 -7.45 10.76 14.52
C GLN A 63 -7.22 11.85 15.58
N LEU A 64 -7.89 11.79 16.74
CA LEU A 64 -7.64 12.72 17.84
C LEU A 64 -6.37 12.35 18.62
N SER A 65 -5.22 12.51 17.98
CA SER A 65 -3.93 12.72 18.65
C SER A 65 -2.98 13.57 17.80
N PRO A 66 -3.18 14.89 17.73
CA PRO A 66 -2.12 15.78 17.28
C PRO A 66 -1.30 16.25 18.49
N ASN A 67 -0.08 15.77 18.62
CA ASN A 67 0.96 16.47 19.38
C ASN A 67 2.25 16.46 18.57
N SER A 68 2.38 17.44 17.67
CA SER A 68 3.66 17.88 17.15
C SER A 68 3.69 19.41 17.26
N SER A 69 4.16 19.89 18.40
CA SER A 69 4.57 21.27 18.56
C SER A 69 5.99 21.40 18.02
N LEU A 70 6.10 21.92 16.79
CA LEU A 70 7.34 22.46 16.25
C LEU A 70 7.43 23.93 16.68
N VAL A 71 8.45 24.25 17.47
CA VAL A 71 8.86 25.63 17.77
C VAL A 71 9.94 26.03 16.76
N PRO A 72 9.81 27.18 16.08
CA PRO A 72 10.96 27.87 15.51
C PRO A 72 11.12 29.24 16.21
N GLU A 73 12.26 29.53 16.85
CA GLU A 73 12.59 30.94 17.09
C GLU A 73 14.08 31.26 17.01
N LEU A 74 14.34 32.30 16.22
CA LEU A 74 15.60 32.85 15.77
C LEU A 74 16.36 33.62 16.86
N ALA A 75 17.64 33.84 16.55
CA ALA A 75 18.64 34.57 17.32
C ALA A 75 18.51 36.12 17.27
N VAL A 76 19.01 36.78 18.35
CA VAL A 76 19.81 38.06 18.44
C VAL A 76 19.05 39.43 18.49
N PRO A 77 19.49 40.52 19.21
CA PRO A 77 20.42 40.69 20.38
C PRO A 77 19.98 41.83 21.40
N PRO A 78 20.84 42.68 22.06
CA PRO A 78 20.70 43.04 23.48
C PRO A 78 20.10 44.43 23.78
N SER A 79 19.61 44.62 25.02
CA SER A 79 19.09 45.89 25.60
C SER A 79 20.24 46.88 25.96
N PRO A 80 20.02 48.18 26.35
CA PRO A 80 19.32 48.53 27.62
C PRO A 80 18.70 49.97 27.80
N ILE A 81 18.03 50.16 28.97
CA ILE A 81 17.79 51.40 29.78
C ILE A 81 16.48 52.24 29.63
N SER A 82 15.52 51.97 30.56
CA SER A 82 14.69 52.86 31.45
C SER A 82 13.72 53.96 30.91
N PRO A 83 12.82 54.59 31.74
CA PRO A 83 12.23 54.24 33.05
C PRO A 83 10.68 54.42 33.23
N ARG A 84 10.13 53.76 34.27
CA ARG A 84 9.00 54.10 35.20
C ARG A 84 7.78 54.94 34.74
N ARG A 85 6.55 54.41 34.96
CA ARG A 85 5.52 54.86 35.96
C ARG A 85 4.21 54.01 35.91
N PRO A 86 3.26 54.14 36.86
CA PRO A 86 2.64 52.97 37.50
C PRO A 86 1.10 52.88 37.39
N VAL A 87 0.58 51.76 37.93
CA VAL A 87 -0.81 51.50 38.39
C VAL A 87 -1.85 51.27 37.29
N GLN A 88 -2.28 50.02 37.15
CA GLN A 88 -3.70 49.67 37.38
C GLN A 88 -3.89 48.18 37.68
N LYS A 89 -4.50 47.96 38.84
CA LYS A 89 -4.87 46.68 39.43
C LYS A 89 -6.20 46.26 38.80
N MET A 90 -6.19 45.32 37.86
CA MET A 90 -7.37 44.54 37.50
C MET A 90 -7.12 43.08 37.86
N ARG A 91 -7.87 42.65 38.87
CA ARG A 91 -7.90 41.31 39.42
C ARG A 91 -8.72 40.44 38.46
N SER A 92 -8.06 39.86 37.46
CA SER A 92 -8.63 38.76 36.68
C SER A 92 -8.40 37.47 37.45
N THR A 93 -9.45 36.92 38.04
CA THR A 93 -9.51 35.56 38.54
C THR A 93 -9.47 34.60 37.36
N SER A 94 -8.26 34.28 36.87
CA SER A 94 -8.03 33.15 36.00
C SER A 94 -7.99 31.88 36.85
N SER A 95 -8.98 31.01 36.68
CA SER A 95 -8.96 29.66 37.22
C SER A 95 -7.71 28.93 36.73
N PRO A 96 -6.94 28.26 37.61
CA PRO A 96 -5.85 27.40 37.16
C PRO A 96 -6.49 26.16 36.51
N LEU A 97 -6.52 26.13 35.18
CA LEU A 97 -6.68 24.87 34.47
C LEU A 97 -5.45 24.04 34.81
N LEU A 98 -5.63 23.00 35.61
CA LEU A 98 -4.61 22.00 35.87
C LEU A 98 -4.34 21.30 34.53
N HIS A 99 -3.34 21.79 33.79
CA HIS A 99 -2.77 21.08 32.66
C HIS A 99 -2.06 19.86 33.23
N THR A 100 -2.77 18.74 33.31
CA THR A 100 -2.18 17.44 33.59
C THR A 100 -1.26 17.12 32.41
N SER A 101 0.02 17.46 32.52
CA SER A 101 1.00 17.15 31.50
C SER A 101 1.16 15.64 31.46
N VAL A 102 0.60 14.99 30.44
CA VAL A 102 0.85 13.59 30.14
C VAL A 102 2.34 13.47 29.80
N THR A 103 3.08 12.79 30.66
CA THR A 103 4.52 12.53 30.45
C THR A 103 4.71 11.08 29.97
N ALA A 104 5.79 10.77 29.26
CA ALA A 104 6.10 9.42 28.78
C ALA A 104 5.88 8.26 29.78
N PRO A 105 6.20 8.37 31.09
CA PRO A 105 5.90 7.31 32.07
C PRO A 105 4.42 7.13 32.40
N SER A 106 3.53 8.00 31.90
CA SER A 106 2.07 7.90 32.09
C SER A 106 1.44 6.85 31.17
N PHE A 107 2.17 6.39 30.14
CA PHE A 107 1.68 5.33 29.25
C PHE A 107 1.86 3.97 29.92
N PRO A 108 0.85 3.08 29.85
CA PRO A 108 0.97 1.74 30.39
C PRO A 108 2.12 1.02 29.70
N THR A 109 3.07 0.52 30.48
CA THR A 109 4.13 -0.34 29.95
C THR A 109 3.49 -1.63 29.46
N PHE A 110 3.75 -1.99 28.20
CA PHE A 110 3.43 -3.33 27.74
C PHE A 110 4.30 -4.31 28.54
N ASN A 111 3.68 -5.03 29.48
CA ASN A 111 4.29 -6.21 30.08
C ASN A 111 4.39 -7.27 28.98
N ALA A 112 5.48 -7.21 28.20
CA ALA A 112 5.99 -8.42 27.57
C ALA A 112 6.14 -9.43 28.73
N GLY A 113 5.56 -10.62 28.59
CA GLY A 113 5.70 -11.68 29.58
C GLY A 113 7.18 -11.95 29.92
N PRO A 114 7.46 -12.81 30.92
CA PRO A 114 8.81 -13.07 31.39
C PRO A 114 9.77 -13.22 30.21
N ILE A 115 10.74 -12.30 30.12
CA ILE A 115 11.73 -12.26 29.04
C ILE A 115 12.30 -13.68 28.93
N PRO A 116 12.11 -14.36 27.80
CA PRO A 116 12.68 -15.69 27.60
C PRO A 116 14.17 -15.62 27.90
N ARG A 117 14.67 -16.57 28.71
CA ARG A 117 16.08 -16.59 29.08
C ARG A 117 16.93 -16.63 27.82
N ALA A 118 18.10 -15.99 27.83
CA ALA A 118 19.06 -16.05 26.72
C ALA A 118 19.28 -17.52 26.29
N GLY A 119 18.66 -17.94 25.19
CA GLY A 119 18.62 -19.33 24.72
C GLY A 119 17.21 -19.83 24.32
N GLU A 120 16.15 -19.31 24.92
CA GLU A 120 14.77 -19.51 24.45
C GLU A 120 14.45 -18.39 23.47
N CYS A 121 14.91 -18.52 22.23
CA CYS A 121 14.29 -17.77 21.15
C CYS A 121 12.82 -18.18 21.17
N VAL A 122 11.90 -17.32 21.62
CA VAL A 122 10.47 -17.49 21.35
C VAL A 122 10.42 -17.71 19.86
N LEU A 123 10.17 -18.96 19.46
CA LEU A 123 10.33 -19.40 18.10
C LEU A 123 9.27 -18.64 17.32
N GLY A 124 9.66 -17.48 16.78
CA GLY A 124 8.82 -16.73 15.87
C GLY A 124 8.47 -17.69 14.77
N LYS A 125 7.18 -17.85 14.49
CA LYS A 125 6.73 -18.69 13.38
C LYS A 125 7.51 -18.30 12.14
N SER A 126 8.04 -19.29 11.43
CA SER A 126 8.73 -19.02 10.16
C SER A 126 7.79 -18.27 9.21
N LEU A 127 8.32 -17.48 8.27
CA LEU A 127 7.50 -16.85 7.22
C LEU A 127 6.65 -17.89 6.48
N LEU A 128 7.19 -19.09 6.24
CA LEU A 128 6.47 -20.19 5.60
C LEU A 128 5.29 -20.69 6.44
N GLU A 129 5.41 -20.68 7.77
CA GLU A 129 4.33 -21.08 8.68
C GLU A 129 3.27 -19.98 8.83
N SER A 130 3.69 -18.72 8.72
CA SER A 130 2.80 -17.55 8.82
C SER A 130 2.01 -17.30 7.54
N PHE A 131 2.56 -17.69 6.39
CA PHE A 131 1.98 -17.47 5.06
C PHE A 131 1.98 -18.76 4.22
N PRO A 132 1.28 -19.83 4.65
CA PRO A 132 1.33 -21.14 3.99
C PRO A 132 0.75 -21.15 2.58
N HIS A 133 -0.07 -20.15 2.23
CA HIS A 133 -0.70 -20.02 0.91
C HIS A 133 0.18 -19.27 -0.10
N VAL A 134 1.28 -18.65 0.35
CA VAL A 134 2.19 -17.89 -0.50
C VAL A 134 3.37 -18.78 -0.88
N GLN A 135 3.72 -18.82 -2.16
CA GLN A 135 4.83 -19.63 -2.64
C GLN A 135 6.15 -19.19 -1.97
N ALA A 136 6.99 -20.16 -1.62
CA ALA A 136 8.26 -19.89 -0.94
C ALA A 136 9.19 -18.94 -1.72
N GLU A 137 9.19 -19.03 -3.05
CA GLU A 137 9.94 -18.14 -3.93
C GLU A 137 9.45 -16.69 -3.83
N VAL A 138 8.12 -16.48 -3.79
CA VAL A 138 7.53 -15.15 -3.62
C VAL A 138 7.92 -14.55 -2.28
N LEU A 139 7.84 -15.32 -1.19
CA LEU A 139 8.29 -14.87 0.13
C LEU A 139 9.76 -14.48 0.13
N LEU A 140 10.60 -15.27 -0.53
CA LEU A 140 12.04 -14.99 -0.64
C LEU A 140 12.31 -13.71 -1.45
N ASN A 141 11.59 -13.50 -2.55
CA ASN A 141 11.72 -12.29 -3.36
C ASN A 141 11.29 -11.04 -2.59
N ILE A 142 10.23 -11.14 -1.77
CA ILE A 142 9.78 -10.03 -0.91
C ILE A 142 10.83 -9.73 0.15
N ALA A 143 11.34 -10.76 0.84
CA ALA A 143 12.38 -10.62 1.85
C ALA A 143 13.69 -10.02 1.29
N ARG A 144 13.98 -10.27 0.01
CA ARG A 144 15.15 -9.70 -0.70
C ARG A 144 14.87 -8.34 -1.34
N HIS A 145 13.66 -7.81 -1.23
CA HIS A 145 13.23 -6.58 -1.90
C HIS A 145 13.40 -6.62 -3.44
N THR A 146 13.27 -7.81 -4.04
CA THR A 146 13.32 -8.03 -5.50
C THR A 146 11.94 -8.36 -6.10
N PHE A 147 10.88 -8.22 -5.32
CA PHE A 147 9.51 -8.56 -5.71
C PHE A 147 8.80 -7.40 -6.38
N GLU A 148 8.66 -7.46 -7.70
CA GLU A 148 8.18 -6.33 -8.49
C GLU A 148 6.71 -5.99 -8.24
N PRO A 149 6.31 -4.72 -8.42
CA PRO A 149 4.92 -4.28 -8.19
C PRO A 149 3.89 -5.05 -9.01
N ARG A 150 4.22 -5.40 -10.26
CA ARG A 150 3.35 -6.17 -11.15
C ARG A 150 3.08 -7.61 -10.69
N ASP A 151 3.95 -8.13 -9.82
CA ASP A 151 3.84 -9.48 -9.29
C ASP A 151 2.95 -9.56 -8.05
N LEU A 152 2.47 -8.43 -7.51
CA LEU A 152 1.57 -8.40 -6.35
C LEU A 152 0.35 -9.32 -6.52
N CYS A 153 -0.07 -9.58 -7.76
CA CYS A 153 -1.20 -10.46 -8.07
C CYS A 153 -0.95 -11.88 -7.58
N LYS A 154 0.32 -12.34 -7.51
CA LYS A 154 0.72 -13.63 -6.94
C LYS A 154 0.42 -13.77 -5.44
N LEU A 155 0.11 -12.66 -4.75
CA LEU A 155 -0.28 -12.64 -3.33
C LEU A 155 -1.79 -12.70 -3.13
N ASP A 156 -2.59 -12.58 -4.19
CA ASP A 156 -4.03 -12.81 -4.10
C ASP A 156 -4.28 -14.32 -3.97
N MET A 157 -5.05 -14.71 -2.94
CA MET A 157 -5.43 -16.10 -2.69
C MET A 157 -6.17 -16.70 -3.90
N HIS A 158 -6.91 -15.88 -4.64
CA HIS A 158 -7.68 -16.29 -5.82
C HIS A 158 -6.90 -16.19 -7.13
N PHE A 159 -5.61 -15.82 -7.08
CA PHE A 159 -4.81 -15.63 -8.29
C PHE A 159 -4.75 -16.89 -9.17
N SER A 160 -4.49 -18.04 -8.55
CA SER A 160 -4.36 -19.32 -9.26
C SER A 160 -5.62 -19.74 -10.02
N ASP A 161 -6.80 -19.33 -9.53
CA ASP A 161 -8.08 -19.64 -10.16
C ASP A 161 -8.38 -18.70 -11.34
N ARG A 162 -7.80 -17.50 -11.32
CA ARG A 162 -8.10 -16.42 -12.27
C ARG A 162 -7.16 -16.35 -13.45
N VAL A 163 -5.95 -16.91 -13.37
CA VAL A 163 -5.02 -16.90 -14.50
C VAL A 163 -5.53 -17.88 -15.58
N PRO A 164 -6.03 -17.39 -16.73
CA PRO A 164 -6.31 -18.29 -17.83
C PRO A 164 -4.98 -18.89 -18.29
N ARG A 165 -4.93 -20.23 -18.45
CA ARG A 165 -3.72 -20.97 -18.90
C ARG A 165 -3.15 -20.48 -20.24
N THR A 166 -3.87 -19.61 -20.93
CA THR A 166 -3.52 -18.98 -22.20
C THR A 166 -2.88 -17.60 -22.06
N CYS A 167 -2.50 -17.16 -20.85
CA CYS A 167 -1.70 -15.94 -20.69
C CYS A 167 -0.45 -16.06 -21.59
N PRO A 168 -0.27 -15.17 -22.59
CA PRO A 168 0.84 -15.26 -23.52
C PRO A 168 2.14 -15.23 -22.71
N SER A 169 3.02 -16.19 -22.94
CA SER A 169 4.28 -16.38 -22.19
C SER A 169 5.27 -15.21 -22.32
N ASN A 170 4.95 -14.23 -23.17
CA ASN A 170 5.68 -12.97 -23.35
C ASN A 170 4.68 -11.80 -23.49
N PRO A 171 4.04 -11.34 -22.41
CA PRO A 171 3.44 -10.02 -22.44
C PRO A 171 4.60 -9.01 -22.54
N SER A 172 4.48 -8.01 -23.41
CA SER A 172 5.46 -6.91 -23.41
C SER A 172 5.55 -6.34 -21.98
N PRO A 173 6.73 -6.29 -21.36
CA PRO A 173 6.90 -5.99 -19.93
C PRO A 173 6.47 -4.57 -19.52
N THR A 174 6.03 -3.75 -20.49
CA THR A 174 5.60 -2.37 -20.31
C THR A 174 4.15 -2.12 -20.69
N SER A 175 3.37 -3.13 -21.11
CA SER A 175 1.99 -2.84 -21.53
C SER A 175 1.12 -2.52 -20.32
N TYR A 176 0.72 -1.26 -20.22
CA TYR A 176 -0.28 -0.77 -19.29
C TYR A 176 -1.57 -1.62 -19.29
N GLU A 177 -1.90 -2.22 -20.44
CA GLU A 177 -3.03 -3.15 -20.60
C GLU A 177 -2.87 -4.42 -19.75
N PHE A 178 -1.63 -4.90 -19.55
CA PHE A 178 -1.39 -6.06 -18.69
C PHE A 178 -1.72 -5.72 -17.23
N ILE A 179 -1.26 -4.57 -16.76
CA ILE A 179 -1.41 -4.16 -15.37
C ILE A 179 -2.91 -3.93 -15.04
N THR A 180 -3.64 -3.26 -15.94
CA THR A 180 -5.08 -3.03 -15.75
C THR A 180 -5.91 -4.31 -15.81
N HIS A 181 -5.43 -5.35 -16.51
CA HIS A 181 -6.08 -6.66 -16.52
C HIS A 181 -6.03 -7.37 -15.15
N PHE A 182 -4.88 -7.32 -14.46
CA PHE A 182 -4.74 -7.92 -13.13
C PHE A 182 -5.30 -7.05 -12.01
N TYR A 183 -5.34 -5.73 -12.21
CA TYR A 183 -5.83 -4.78 -11.22
C TYR A 183 -6.95 -3.90 -11.78
N PRO A 184 -8.14 -4.45 -12.06
CA PRO A 184 -9.25 -3.69 -12.63
C PRO A 184 -9.85 -2.66 -11.65
N SER A 185 -9.58 -2.79 -10.34
CA SER A 185 -10.12 -1.90 -9.31
C SER A 185 -9.18 -1.72 -8.12
N PHE A 186 -9.43 -0.68 -7.30
CA PHE A 186 -8.68 -0.47 -6.05
C PHE A 186 -8.63 -1.72 -5.16
N SER A 187 -9.76 -2.38 -4.96
CA SER A 187 -9.85 -3.59 -4.12
C SER A 187 -8.98 -4.73 -4.62
N SER A 188 -8.79 -4.87 -5.93
CA SER A 188 -7.93 -5.90 -6.52
C SER A 188 -6.44 -5.68 -6.26
N LEU A 189 -6.02 -4.44 -5.97
CA LEU A 189 -4.65 -4.10 -5.56
C LEU A 189 -4.48 -4.09 -4.03
N PHE A 190 -5.46 -3.53 -3.31
CA PHE A 190 -5.32 -3.23 -1.89
C PHE A 190 -5.07 -4.47 -1.03
N VAL A 191 -5.77 -5.57 -1.30
CA VAL A 191 -5.62 -6.84 -0.55
C VAL A 191 -4.24 -7.47 -0.74
N PRO A 192 -3.73 -7.69 -1.97
CA PRO A 192 -2.38 -8.22 -2.15
C PRO A 192 -1.30 -7.27 -1.63
N LEU A 193 -1.48 -5.95 -1.77
CA LEU A 193 -0.55 -4.96 -1.22
C LEU A 193 -0.49 -4.99 0.32
N SER A 194 -1.65 -5.12 0.98
CA SER A 194 -1.70 -5.28 2.44
C SER A 194 -0.99 -6.57 2.88
N THR A 195 -1.15 -7.65 2.11
CA THR A 195 -0.45 -8.93 2.35
C THR A 195 1.06 -8.78 2.17
N TYR A 196 1.49 -8.03 1.15
CA TYR A 196 2.91 -7.71 0.93
C TYR A 196 3.53 -7.02 2.15
N PHE A 197 2.90 -5.97 2.69
CA PHE A 197 3.41 -5.29 3.87
C PHE A 197 3.42 -6.17 5.11
N ARG A 198 2.42 -7.04 5.30
CA ARG A 198 2.41 -8.01 6.40
C ARG A 198 3.58 -8.99 6.32
N ILE A 199 3.93 -9.45 5.12
CA ILE A 199 5.10 -10.32 4.90
C ILE A 199 6.40 -9.56 5.23
N LEU A 200 6.55 -8.34 4.72
CA LEU A 200 7.70 -7.50 5.03
C LEU A 200 7.83 -7.23 6.53
N LEU A 201 6.72 -6.94 7.21
CA LEU A 201 6.70 -6.64 8.64
C LEU A 201 7.08 -7.87 9.46
N ALA A 202 6.56 -9.06 9.11
CA ALA A 202 6.95 -10.31 9.74
C ALA A 202 8.45 -10.61 9.55
N HIS A 203 8.98 -10.34 8.35
CA HIS A 203 10.41 -10.48 8.07
C HIS A 203 11.26 -9.52 8.91
N ALA A 204 10.91 -8.23 8.93
CA ALA A 204 11.59 -7.22 9.74
C ALA A 204 11.56 -7.59 11.23
N ALA A 205 10.40 -8.02 11.74
CA ALA A 205 10.27 -8.46 13.13
C ALA A 205 11.17 -9.67 13.44
N SER A 206 11.26 -10.64 12.53
CA SER A 206 12.15 -11.81 12.69
C SER A 206 13.64 -11.46 12.72
N SER A 207 14.04 -10.31 12.16
CA SER A 207 15.43 -9.85 12.19
C SER A 207 15.85 -9.28 13.55
N GLY A 208 14.87 -8.98 14.43
CA GLY A 208 15.10 -8.30 15.70
C GLY A 208 15.37 -6.80 15.57
N ASN A 209 15.29 -6.23 14.36
CA ASN A 209 15.43 -4.79 14.14
C ASN A 209 14.11 -4.07 14.46
N ILE A 210 14.00 -3.59 15.70
CA ILE A 210 12.80 -2.92 16.22
C ILE A 210 12.52 -1.63 15.45
N ASP A 211 13.54 -0.82 15.16
CA ASP A 211 13.39 0.45 14.47
C ASP A 211 12.89 0.25 13.03
N ALA A 212 13.46 -0.70 12.29
CA ALA A 212 12.98 -1.04 10.95
C ALA A 212 11.55 -1.56 10.97
N THR A 213 11.21 -2.41 11.95
CA THR A 213 9.86 -2.96 12.11
C THR A 213 8.85 -1.86 12.38
N TYR A 214 9.16 -0.92 13.28
CA TYR A 214 8.30 0.21 13.62
C TYR A 214 8.14 1.17 12.43
N ASN A 215 9.25 1.59 11.82
CA ASN A 215 9.23 2.50 10.67
C ASN A 215 8.43 1.91 9.51
N LEU A 216 8.64 0.62 9.21
CA LEU A 216 7.89 -0.06 8.16
C LEU A 216 6.39 -0.13 8.50
N ALA A 217 6.01 -0.48 9.72
CA ALA A 217 4.61 -0.53 10.13
C ALA A 217 3.92 0.83 9.93
N SER A 218 4.48 1.90 10.52
CA SER A 218 3.93 3.25 10.40
C SER A 218 3.86 3.70 8.95
N ALA A 219 4.95 3.54 8.20
CA ALA A 219 5.04 4.01 6.83
C ALA A 219 4.11 3.22 5.88
N SER A 220 3.91 1.92 6.13
CA SER A 220 2.96 1.11 5.37
C SER A 220 1.50 1.52 5.62
N ASP A 221 1.14 1.81 6.88
CA ASP A 221 -0.21 2.27 7.23
C ASP A 221 -0.49 3.65 6.62
N GLU A 222 0.47 4.58 6.71
CA GLU A 222 0.38 5.90 6.08
C GLU A 222 0.24 5.80 4.57
N TYR A 223 1.01 4.92 3.92
CA TYR A 223 0.92 4.71 2.47
C TYR A 223 -0.44 4.14 2.06
N LEU A 224 -0.95 3.14 2.78
CA LEU A 224 -2.26 2.55 2.48
C LEU A 224 -3.38 3.58 2.65
N ALA A 225 -3.34 4.40 3.70
CA ALA A 225 -4.27 5.51 3.89
C ALA A 225 -4.18 6.55 2.76
N HIS A 226 -2.97 6.91 2.36
CA HIS A 226 -2.76 7.83 1.25
C HIS A 226 -3.31 7.28 -0.08
N LEU A 227 -3.11 5.98 -0.35
CA LEU A 227 -3.65 5.34 -1.55
C LEU A 227 -5.18 5.32 -1.55
N VAL A 228 -5.80 5.20 -0.38
CA VAL A 228 -7.25 5.41 -0.22
C VAL A 228 -7.62 6.85 -0.58
N CYS A 229 -6.93 7.87 -0.08
CA CYS A 229 -7.25 9.24 -0.49
C CYS A 229 -7.12 9.46 -2.02
N LEU A 230 -6.05 8.93 -2.63
CA LEU A 230 -5.85 9.06 -4.08
C LEU A 230 -6.94 8.37 -4.90
N HIS A 231 -7.44 7.20 -4.48
CA HIS A 231 -8.50 6.51 -5.22
C HIS A 231 -9.85 7.23 -5.17
N GLU A 232 -10.09 8.07 -4.16
CA GLU A 232 -11.30 8.89 -4.07
C GLU A 232 -11.20 10.16 -4.94
N GLU A 233 -9.99 10.68 -5.13
CA GLU A 233 -9.74 11.96 -5.81
C GLU A 233 -9.43 11.79 -7.31
N TYR A 234 -8.76 10.70 -7.70
CA TYR A 234 -8.25 10.50 -9.05
C TYR A 234 -8.80 9.23 -9.71
N HIS A 235 -8.76 9.21 -11.04
CA HIS A 235 -9.15 8.04 -11.82
C HIS A 235 -8.24 6.84 -11.50
N TRP A 236 -8.81 5.64 -11.40
CA TRP A 236 -8.06 4.44 -11.00
C TRP A 236 -6.81 4.17 -11.85
N SER A 237 -6.87 4.46 -13.15
CA SER A 237 -5.74 4.39 -14.07
C SER A 237 -4.51 5.18 -13.63
N VAL A 238 -4.72 6.40 -13.13
CA VAL A 238 -3.67 7.30 -12.62
C VAL A 238 -3.10 6.74 -11.33
N VAL A 239 -3.98 6.35 -10.40
CA VAL A 239 -3.58 5.81 -9.08
C VAL A 239 -2.78 4.51 -9.23
N LEU A 240 -3.18 3.65 -10.15
CA LEU A 240 -2.46 2.39 -10.44
C LEU A 240 -1.07 2.67 -11.02
N GLN A 241 -0.94 3.59 -11.98
CA GLN A 241 0.37 3.99 -12.52
C GLN A 241 1.27 4.60 -11.44
N TYR A 242 0.68 5.46 -10.59
CA TYR A 242 1.37 6.04 -9.45
C TYR A 242 1.90 4.96 -8.52
N HIS A 243 1.06 4.02 -8.10
CA HIS A 243 1.47 2.91 -7.25
C HIS A 243 2.62 2.11 -7.86
N MET A 244 2.54 1.75 -9.14
CA MET A 244 3.55 0.92 -9.80
C MET A 244 4.93 1.61 -9.84
N ARG A 245 4.97 2.91 -10.18
CA ARG A 245 6.20 3.70 -10.22
C ARG A 245 6.73 3.99 -8.81
N PHE A 246 5.84 4.36 -7.89
CA PHE A 246 6.17 4.63 -6.49
C PHE A 246 6.77 3.41 -5.82
N HIS A 247 6.11 2.25 -5.91
CA HIS A 247 6.58 1.01 -5.31
C HIS A 247 7.95 0.59 -5.86
N ALA A 248 8.17 0.71 -7.17
CA ALA A 248 9.48 0.42 -7.76
C ALA A 248 10.61 1.29 -7.18
N ALA A 249 10.36 2.58 -6.93
CA ALA A 249 11.31 3.46 -6.27
C ALA A 249 11.58 3.04 -4.81
N ARG A 250 10.52 2.73 -4.06
CA ARG A 250 10.62 2.30 -2.66
C ARG A 250 11.38 0.98 -2.49
N MET A 251 11.30 0.05 -3.45
CA MET A 251 12.12 -1.17 -3.41
C MET A 251 13.63 -0.86 -3.37
N GLN A 252 14.09 0.14 -4.11
CA GLN A 252 15.50 0.52 -4.13
C GLN A 252 15.97 1.09 -2.78
N GLU A 253 15.10 1.80 -2.08
CA GLU A 253 15.33 2.31 -0.72
C GLU A 253 15.36 1.17 0.30
N MET A 254 14.42 0.23 0.22
CA MET A 254 14.38 -0.93 1.11
C MET A 254 15.60 -1.84 0.95
N CYS A 255 16.17 -1.97 -0.26
CA CYS A 255 17.46 -2.65 -0.46
C CYS A 255 18.62 -2.03 0.36
N ARG A 256 18.47 -0.77 0.80
CA ARG A 256 19.43 -0.06 1.66
C ARG A 256 19.02 -0.06 3.14
N GLY A 257 17.89 -0.68 3.48
CA GLY A 257 17.31 -0.69 4.83
C GLY A 257 16.50 0.56 5.18
N GLU A 258 16.20 1.41 4.19
CA GLU A 258 15.40 2.63 4.39
C GLU A 258 13.92 2.34 4.10
N TYR A 259 13.07 2.44 5.14
CA TYR A 259 11.64 2.15 5.04
C TYR A 259 10.74 3.39 5.12
N THR A 260 11.29 4.52 5.56
CA THR A 260 10.55 5.78 5.79
C THR A 260 9.98 6.40 4.52
N GLY A 261 10.54 6.07 3.35
CA GLY A 261 10.05 6.58 2.07
C GLY A 261 8.60 6.17 1.76
N TRP A 262 8.10 5.09 2.35
CA TRP A 262 6.70 4.68 2.16
C TRP A 262 5.69 5.69 2.75
N ALA A 263 6.05 6.39 3.82
CA ALA A 263 5.21 7.39 4.47
C ALA A 263 5.05 8.68 3.64
N HIS A 264 5.98 8.94 2.72
CA HIS A 264 6.07 10.21 2.02
C HIS A 264 5.43 10.11 0.63
N ALA A 265 4.33 10.83 0.44
CA ALA A 265 3.71 10.98 -0.88
C ALA A 265 4.69 11.63 -1.87
N ASP A 266 4.77 11.08 -3.09
CA ASP A 266 5.60 11.61 -4.16
C ASP A 266 4.74 12.48 -5.08
N LEU A 267 4.46 13.70 -4.64
CA LEU A 267 3.65 14.66 -5.40
C LEU A 267 4.24 14.96 -6.80
N PRO A 268 5.58 15.14 -6.96
CA PRO A 268 6.17 15.29 -8.29
C PRO A 268 5.86 14.12 -9.22
N LEU A 269 5.93 12.88 -8.72
CA LEU A 269 5.56 11.69 -9.50
C LEU A 269 4.08 11.71 -9.87
N LEU A 270 3.19 12.07 -8.95
CA LEU A 270 1.75 12.15 -9.22
C LEU A 270 1.45 13.21 -10.29
N MET A 271 2.02 14.41 -10.18
CA MET A 271 1.87 15.49 -11.16
C MET A 271 2.38 15.06 -12.54
N GLN A 272 3.54 14.43 -12.60
CA GLN A 272 4.07 13.90 -13.85
C GLN A 272 3.09 12.91 -14.51
N ILE A 273 2.47 12.01 -13.73
CA ILE A 273 1.52 11.04 -14.27
C ILE A 273 0.24 11.75 -14.75
N LEU A 274 -0.24 12.76 -14.03
CA LEU A 274 -1.39 13.55 -14.48
C LEU A 274 -1.12 14.22 -15.83
N ASP A 275 0.04 14.87 -15.98
CA ASP A 275 0.47 15.50 -17.25
C ASP A 275 0.59 14.47 -18.40
N GLU A 276 0.97 13.23 -18.10
CA GLU A 276 1.06 12.14 -19.09
C GLU A 276 -0.32 11.59 -19.52
N ASN A 277 -1.39 11.87 -18.76
CA ASN A 277 -2.74 11.35 -19.01
C ASN A 277 -3.75 12.43 -19.49
N GLU A 278 -3.33 13.68 -19.65
CA GLU A 278 -4.09 14.76 -20.34
C GLU A 278 -3.97 14.68 -21.87
#